data_AF-A0A0C3FRM9-F1
#
_entry.id   AF-A0A0C3FRM9-F1
#
_cell.length_a   1.000
_cell.length_b   1.000
_cell.length_c   1.000
_cell.angle_alpha   90.00
_cell.angle_beta   90.00
_cell.angle_gamma   90.00
#
_symmetry.space_group_name_H-M   'P 1'
#
loop_
_entity.id
_entity.type
_entity.pdbx_description
1 polymer ?
#
loop_
_entity_poly.entity_id
_entity_poly.type
_entity_poly.pdbx_seq_one_letter_code
_entity_poly.pdbx_strand_id
1 'polypeptide(L)'
;MFIPQRFSIDGHTTTSAPHPHILYNIQSTSADGETRRVSRRYSEFVALHQALDDKFLLPPKRLLAITFIPSAWIDDTLISERRAGLTKYLNDVLQSPEYKGNPALVAFLSQSTPTGSFDFEDALPSMLSRKAALDLKAQSADVTPIAAAYYENWATSPSVENIDFSKFDIIFFAFATPSSSYELSWDSDAIAMLKRLVSAAHGGGHKTKIVLSVGGWGGCKHYSEAMSSSNRTTFIDAVSSAVNAYDLDGIDIDWEYPNSTGAGQPYTANDSANLLLFFQSLRNKLGPDKIISAAVTQLPWLGSNGRPLTDVSAYAKEMNYVNIMNYDVNAASSNPGPNAPLGNPCGTNSQPSATAEAAFKQWTAAGFPAAKLLLGLPLYGYVSKSSKTTLSGGYKDAAEIKTTVTQDETTKTSNEAHPRVKANIEKVVVEEAELGDLSKWYGQQIPFNSLLASGALKKNSDGTYSGDNGYTMQWDNCSDTPFLYNTARTTVVTYDDTYSLGDKAAYAKFSGMGGCFTWALNQDDGTTLQSVIRTKLGI
;
A
#
# COMPACT_ATOMS: atom_id res chain seq x y z
N MET A 1 34.06 5.20 36.67
CA MET A 1 33.44 5.53 35.36
C MET A 1 33.87 4.43 34.40
N PHE A 2 32.92 3.71 33.80
CA PHE A 2 33.27 2.63 32.88
C PHE A 2 33.84 3.23 31.60
N ILE A 3 35.10 2.94 31.31
CA ILE A 3 35.79 3.40 30.09
C ILE A 3 36.09 2.15 29.26
N PRO A 4 35.34 1.91 28.17
CA PRO A 4 35.61 0.78 27.31
C PRO A 4 37.00 0.92 26.67
N GLN A 5 37.70 -0.20 26.54
CA GLN A 5 38.98 -0.34 25.84
C GLN A 5 38.83 -1.10 24.53
N ARG A 6 37.77 -1.89 24.39
CA ARG A 6 37.46 -2.66 23.18
C ARG A 6 35.96 -2.89 23.03
N PHE A 7 35.50 -2.91 21.79
CA PHE A 7 34.18 -3.37 21.40
C PHE A 7 34.22 -4.66 20.58
N SER A 8 33.20 -5.50 20.74
CA SER A 8 32.89 -6.63 19.87
C SER A 8 31.39 -6.75 19.68
N ILE A 9 30.94 -7.07 18.46
CA ILE A 9 29.56 -7.42 18.19
C ILE A 9 29.48 -8.95 18.07
N ASP A 10 29.14 -9.63 19.16
CA ASP A 10 29.21 -11.09 19.30
C ASP A 10 27.94 -11.81 18.80
N GLY A 11 26.84 -11.07 18.64
CA GLY A 11 25.54 -11.60 18.23
C GLY A 11 24.67 -10.57 17.53
N HIS A 12 23.55 -11.04 17.00
CA HIS A 12 22.45 -10.21 16.55
C HIS A 12 21.12 -10.92 16.83
N THR A 13 20.02 -10.19 16.90
CA THR A 13 18.67 -10.78 16.90
C THR A 13 17.90 -10.26 15.69
N THR A 14 17.14 -11.14 15.04
CA THR A 14 16.20 -10.82 13.94
C THR A 14 14.73 -10.85 14.39
N THR A 15 14.49 -11.25 15.64
CA THR A 15 13.17 -11.49 16.22
C THR A 15 12.80 -10.37 17.18
N SER A 16 12.52 -9.19 16.66
CA SER A 16 11.84 -8.13 17.40
C SER A 16 10.36 -8.15 17.07
N ALA A 17 9.52 -8.09 18.10
CA ALA A 17 8.08 -7.93 17.96
C ALA A 17 7.72 -6.45 18.19
N PRO A 18 6.73 -5.89 17.47
CA PRO A 18 5.90 -6.53 16.44
C PRO A 18 6.53 -6.52 15.03
N HIS A 19 7.57 -5.70 14.79
CA HIS A 19 8.24 -5.57 13.49
C HIS A 19 9.65 -6.19 13.51
N PRO A 20 9.96 -7.14 12.61
CA PRO A 20 11.30 -7.69 12.49
C PRO A 20 12.34 -6.63 12.12
N HIS A 21 13.37 -6.47 12.95
CA HIS A 21 14.55 -5.66 12.67
C HIS A 21 15.81 -6.32 13.26
N ILE A 22 16.98 -5.98 12.73
CA ILE A 22 18.26 -6.51 13.23
C ILE A 22 18.74 -5.65 14.40
N LEU A 23 18.86 -6.26 15.58
CA LEU A 23 19.57 -5.68 16.71
C LEU A 23 20.98 -6.27 16.80
N TYR A 24 22.00 -5.42 16.76
CA TYR A 24 23.40 -5.79 16.94
C TYR A 24 23.74 -5.78 18.43
N ASN A 25 24.16 -6.92 18.98
CA ASN A 25 24.56 -7.03 20.38
C ASN A 25 26.01 -6.57 20.55
N ILE A 26 26.19 -5.35 21.02
CA ILE A 26 27.50 -4.74 21.26
C ILE A 26 27.95 -5.09 22.67
N GLN A 27 29.07 -5.79 22.77
CA GLN A 27 29.80 -6.00 24.01
C GLN A 27 30.97 -5.01 24.08
N SER A 28 31.06 -4.31 25.21
CA SER A 28 32.14 -3.38 25.53
C SER A 28 32.91 -3.91 26.73
N THR A 29 34.24 -3.85 26.69
CA THR A 29 35.11 -4.37 27.76
C THR A 29 36.06 -3.28 28.25
N SER A 30 36.11 -3.03 29.56
CA SER A 30 37.03 -2.07 30.19
C SER A 30 38.40 -2.68 30.50
N ALA A 31 39.34 -1.84 30.95
CA ALA A 31 40.73 -2.24 31.24
C ALA A 31 40.87 -3.26 32.38
N ASP A 32 39.91 -3.27 33.31
CA ASP A 32 39.80 -4.18 34.46
C ASP A 32 38.99 -5.46 34.14
N GLY A 33 38.53 -5.60 32.89
CA GLY A 33 37.80 -6.79 32.44
C GLY A 33 36.30 -6.77 32.71
N GLU A 34 35.73 -5.66 33.23
CA GLU A 34 34.27 -5.51 33.31
C GLU A 34 33.68 -5.45 31.88
N THR A 35 32.59 -6.18 31.63
CA THR A 35 31.91 -6.19 30.33
C THR A 35 30.51 -5.63 30.44
N ARG A 36 30.11 -4.81 29.47
CA ARG A 36 28.72 -4.30 29.33
C ARG A 36 28.16 -4.62 27.95
N ARG A 37 26.88 -4.97 27.91
CA ARG A 37 26.15 -5.26 26.68
C ARG A 37 25.07 -4.23 26.41
N VAL A 38 25.02 -3.76 25.18
CA VAL A 38 23.93 -2.92 24.66
C VAL A 38 23.54 -3.42 23.28
N SER A 39 22.25 -3.35 22.96
CA SER A 39 21.74 -3.72 21.63
C SER A 39 21.42 -2.45 20.85
N ARG A 40 21.86 -2.37 19.60
CA ARG A 40 21.65 -1.20 18.72
C ARG A 40 21.19 -1.63 17.35
N ARG A 41 20.28 -0.85 16.78
CA ARG A 41 19.87 -0.97 15.38
C ARG A 41 20.87 -0.27 14.47
N TYR A 42 20.83 -0.54 13.16
CA TYR A 42 21.80 0.06 12.22
C TYR A 42 21.68 1.59 12.15
N SER A 43 20.45 2.12 12.20
CA SER A 43 20.18 3.56 12.25
C SER A 43 20.91 4.27 13.39
N GLU A 44 21.02 3.62 14.55
CA GLU A 44 21.68 4.19 15.72
C GLU A 44 23.19 4.31 15.51
N PHE A 45 23.79 3.47 14.66
CA PHE A 45 25.19 3.65 14.23
C PHE A 45 25.33 4.81 13.24
N VAL A 46 24.34 5.00 12.34
CA VAL A 46 24.30 6.13 11.40
C VAL A 46 24.17 7.44 12.18
N ALA A 47 23.25 7.51 13.14
CA ALA A 47 23.05 8.66 14.00
C ALA A 47 24.30 8.96 14.84
N LEU A 48 24.99 7.93 15.36
CA LEU A 48 26.27 8.12 16.05
C LEU A 48 27.32 8.71 15.12
N HIS A 49 27.48 8.17 13.90
CA HIS A 49 28.44 8.64 12.91
C HIS A 49 28.21 10.12 12.54
N GLN A 50 26.96 10.49 12.32
CA GLN A 50 26.57 11.88 12.03
C GLN A 50 26.79 12.80 13.24
N ALA A 51 26.46 12.35 14.46
CA ALA A 51 26.62 13.15 15.67
C ALA A 51 28.09 13.38 16.05
N LEU A 52 28.98 12.45 15.68
CA LEU A 52 30.43 12.60 15.86
C LEU A 52 31.10 13.40 14.72
N ASP A 53 30.42 13.53 13.56
CA ASP A 53 31.00 14.06 12.32
C ASP A 53 32.38 13.44 12.02
N ASP A 54 32.46 12.11 12.19
CA ASP A 54 33.74 11.42 12.14
C ASP A 54 34.15 10.99 10.72
N LYS A 55 35.46 10.72 10.56
CA LYS A 55 36.05 10.35 9.26
C LYS A 55 36.14 8.84 9.04
N PHE A 56 35.65 8.02 9.97
CA PHE A 56 35.76 6.58 9.88
C PHE A 56 34.70 5.99 8.95
N LEU A 57 35.06 4.89 8.30
CA LEU A 57 34.16 4.24 7.37
C LEU A 57 33.07 3.48 8.14
N LEU A 58 31.85 4.00 8.14
CA LEU A 58 30.68 3.22 8.54
C LEU A 58 30.36 2.20 7.42
N PRO A 59 30.31 0.88 7.72
CA PRO A 59 30.04 -0.11 6.69
C PRO A 59 28.63 0.10 6.13
N PRO A 60 28.45 0.16 4.79
CA PRO A 60 27.15 0.47 4.20
C PRO A 60 26.10 -0.61 4.49
N LYS A 61 24.82 -0.23 4.62
CA LYS A 61 23.67 -1.15 4.59
C LYS A 61 23.56 -1.76 3.19
N ARG A 62 24.43 -2.73 2.86
CA ARG A 62 24.28 -3.54 1.66
C ARG A 62 22.90 -4.21 1.74
N LEU A 63 22.04 -4.03 0.73
CA LEU A 63 20.84 -4.84 0.55
C LEU A 63 21.24 -6.29 0.82
N LEU A 64 20.63 -6.95 1.82
CA LEU A 64 20.94 -8.35 2.08
C LEU A 64 20.52 -9.12 0.83
N ALA A 65 21.52 -9.58 0.08
CA ALA A 65 21.32 -10.10 -1.25
C ALA A 65 21.06 -11.61 -1.16
N ILE A 66 19.80 -11.94 -1.37
CA ILE A 66 19.17 -13.25 -1.39
C ILE A 66 19.84 -14.13 -2.44
N THR A 67 20.35 -15.28 -2.01
CA THR A 67 20.74 -16.39 -2.91
C THR A 67 19.90 -17.62 -2.61
N PHE A 68 19.72 -18.48 -3.61
CA PHE A 68 18.81 -19.64 -3.69
C PHE A 68 19.16 -20.82 -2.75
N ILE A 69 19.46 -20.54 -1.48
CA ILE A 69 19.72 -21.53 -0.43
C ILE A 69 18.85 -21.13 0.77
N PRO A 70 18.29 -22.07 1.56
CA PRO A 70 17.48 -21.77 2.74
C PRO A 70 17.97 -20.54 3.51
N SER A 71 17.06 -19.58 3.70
CA SER A 71 17.27 -18.21 4.21
C SER A 71 18.10 -18.12 5.50
N ALA A 72 18.15 -19.18 6.29
CA ALA A 72 18.95 -19.23 7.52
C ALA A 72 20.49 -19.21 7.31
N TRP A 73 21.04 -19.44 6.11
CA TRP A 73 22.50 -19.63 5.93
C TRP A 73 23.23 -18.46 5.27
N ILE A 74 22.54 -17.62 4.48
CA ILE A 74 23.15 -16.51 3.73
C ILE A 74 23.10 -15.20 4.52
N ASP A 75 22.04 -14.99 5.29
CA ASP A 75 21.90 -13.82 6.16
C ASP A 75 23.01 -13.81 7.22
N ASP A 76 23.44 -14.96 7.74
CA ASP A 76 24.53 -15.05 8.71
C ASP A 76 25.87 -14.53 8.18
N THR A 77 26.19 -14.72 6.90
CA THR A 77 27.47 -14.26 6.33
C THR A 77 27.47 -12.75 6.14
N LEU A 78 26.41 -12.18 5.56
CA LEU A 78 26.31 -10.72 5.36
C LEU A 78 26.12 -9.97 6.68
N ILE A 79 25.38 -10.56 7.62
CA ILE A 79 25.26 -10.04 8.97
C ILE A 79 26.60 -10.18 9.70
N SER A 80 27.35 -11.26 9.51
CA SER A 80 28.72 -11.40 10.03
C SER A 80 29.67 -10.35 9.46
N GLU A 81 29.66 -10.10 8.14
CA GLU A 81 30.45 -9.05 7.50
C GLU A 81 30.10 -7.67 8.05
N ARG A 82 28.80 -7.36 8.19
CA ARG A 82 28.35 -6.09 8.75
C ARG A 82 28.69 -5.97 10.24
N ARG A 83 28.55 -7.04 11.03
CA ARG A 83 29.01 -7.09 12.43
C ARG A 83 30.50 -6.79 12.53
N ALA A 84 31.32 -7.39 11.66
CA ALA A 84 32.75 -7.14 11.62
C ALA A 84 33.06 -5.67 11.25
N GLY A 85 32.38 -5.12 10.25
CA GLY A 85 32.52 -3.71 9.86
C GLY A 85 32.11 -2.74 10.97
N LEU A 86 30.97 -2.99 11.63
CA LEU A 86 30.46 -2.14 12.72
C LEU A 86 31.35 -2.26 13.96
N THR A 87 31.87 -3.45 14.24
CA THR A 87 32.87 -3.68 15.29
C THR A 87 34.15 -2.90 15.00
N LYS A 88 34.62 -2.91 13.75
CA LYS A 88 35.81 -2.15 13.35
C LYS A 88 35.57 -0.65 13.52
N TYR A 89 34.47 -0.13 12.99
CA TYR A 89 34.07 1.27 13.11
C TYR A 89 34.07 1.73 14.59
N LEU A 90 33.39 1.01 15.48
CA LEU A 90 33.35 1.37 16.90
C LEU A 90 34.74 1.37 17.56
N ASN A 91 35.63 0.44 17.18
CA ASN A 91 36.99 0.40 17.72
C ASN A 91 37.85 1.56 17.17
N ASP A 92 37.68 1.96 15.91
CA ASP A 92 38.38 3.11 15.33
C ASP A 92 37.96 4.43 16.03
N VAL A 93 36.65 4.59 16.26
CA VAL A 93 36.09 5.71 17.05
C VAL A 93 36.66 5.71 18.47
N LEU A 94 36.74 4.54 19.12
CA LEU A 94 37.24 4.42 20.50
C LEU A 94 38.73 4.76 20.65
N GLN A 95 39.54 4.34 19.68
CA GLN A 95 40.99 4.54 19.69
C GLN A 95 41.38 6.00 19.41
N SER A 96 40.43 6.80 18.93
CA SER A 96 40.63 8.20 18.61
C SER A 96 40.50 9.07 19.87
N PRO A 97 41.57 9.79 20.28
CA PRO A 97 41.53 10.63 21.48
C PRO A 97 40.46 11.72 21.43
N GLU A 98 40.10 12.18 20.23
CA GLU A 98 39.10 13.21 19.95
C GLU A 98 37.68 12.81 20.38
N TYR A 99 37.30 11.56 20.22
CA TYR A 99 35.95 11.07 20.55
C TYR A 99 35.85 10.45 21.95
N LYS A 100 36.97 10.37 22.66
CA LYS A 100 37.04 9.77 23.99
C LYS A 100 36.27 10.61 25.01
N GLY A 101 35.17 10.08 25.50
CA GLY A 101 34.29 10.79 26.44
C GLY A 101 33.29 11.74 25.77
N ASN A 102 33.15 11.69 24.44
CA ASN A 102 32.11 12.43 23.73
C ASN A 102 30.72 12.02 24.24
N PRO A 103 29.82 12.98 24.57
CA PRO A 103 28.48 12.69 25.09
C PRO A 103 27.64 11.78 24.19
N ALA A 104 27.74 11.89 22.87
CA ALA A 104 27.01 11.05 21.92
C ALA A 104 27.47 9.59 21.99
N LEU A 105 28.79 9.37 22.08
CA LEU A 105 29.36 8.04 22.27
C LEU A 105 29.00 7.46 23.64
N VAL A 106 29.03 8.28 24.71
CA VAL A 106 28.61 7.84 26.05
C VAL A 106 27.13 7.45 26.06
N ALA A 107 26.26 8.25 25.45
CA ALA A 107 24.83 7.98 25.33
C ALA A 107 24.55 6.71 24.52
N PHE A 108 25.23 6.54 23.39
CA PHE A 108 25.17 5.34 22.56
C PHE A 108 25.57 4.08 23.33
N LEU A 109 26.33 4.19 24.42
CA LEU A 109 26.79 3.07 25.24
C LEU A 109 26.04 2.90 26.57
N SER A 110 25.18 3.84 26.96
CA SER A 110 24.61 3.89 28.31
C SER A 110 23.17 3.40 28.44
N GLN A 111 22.47 3.07 27.35
CA GLN A 111 21.04 2.68 27.39
C GLN A 111 20.80 1.21 27.02
N SER A 112 20.00 0.52 27.83
CA SER A 112 19.63 -0.90 27.69
C SER A 112 18.40 -1.16 26.82
N THR A 113 17.79 -0.11 26.26
CA THR A 113 16.59 -0.23 25.40
C THR A 113 16.72 0.80 24.28
N PRO A 114 16.41 0.46 23.01
CA PRO A 114 16.36 1.45 21.93
C PRO A 114 15.33 2.52 22.28
N THR A 115 15.75 3.79 22.41
CA THR A 115 14.86 4.91 22.79
C THR A 115 14.57 5.87 21.64
N GLY A 116 15.12 5.63 20.45
CA GLY A 116 14.81 6.41 19.25
C GLY A 116 13.55 5.93 18.54
N SER A 117 12.82 6.84 17.89
CA SER A 117 11.79 6.51 16.90
C SER A 117 12.30 5.45 15.90
N PHE A 118 11.41 4.62 15.38
CA PHE A 118 11.77 3.70 14.31
C PHE A 118 12.39 4.45 13.12
N ASP A 119 13.55 3.99 12.65
CA ASP A 119 14.23 4.49 11.46
C ASP A 119 14.22 3.39 10.39
N PHE A 120 13.97 3.74 9.14
CA PHE A 120 13.91 2.79 8.03
C PHE A 120 15.23 2.08 7.74
N GLU A 121 16.35 2.61 8.23
CA GLU A 121 17.63 1.92 8.28
C GLU A 121 17.58 0.64 9.17
N ASP A 122 16.52 0.45 9.95
CA ASP A 122 16.33 -0.71 10.84
C ASP A 122 15.42 -1.81 10.27
N ALA A 123 14.62 -1.51 9.24
CA ALA A 123 13.79 -2.51 8.57
C ALA A 123 14.66 -3.64 7.98
N LEU A 124 14.23 -4.90 8.14
CA LEU A 124 14.79 -6.02 7.37
C LEU A 124 14.66 -5.69 5.87
N PRO A 125 15.73 -5.79 5.07
CA PRO A 125 15.60 -5.59 3.64
C PRO A 125 14.68 -6.67 3.06
N SER A 126 13.59 -6.17 2.45
CA SER A 126 12.76 -6.77 1.41
C SER A 126 13.21 -8.14 0.85
N MET A 127 12.24 -9.04 0.69
CA MET A 127 12.31 -10.36 0.05
C MET A 127 12.70 -10.35 -1.46
N LEU A 128 13.21 -9.23 -1.99
CA LEU A 128 13.65 -9.06 -3.38
C LEU A 128 14.96 -9.79 -3.70
N SER A 129 14.90 -10.87 -4.49
CA SER A 129 16.10 -11.62 -4.89
C SER A 129 17.20 -10.72 -5.46
N ARG A 130 18.49 -11.05 -5.29
CA ARG A 130 19.60 -10.23 -5.85
C ARG A 130 19.44 -9.95 -7.34
N LYS A 131 18.90 -10.92 -8.09
CA LYS A 131 18.59 -10.75 -9.51
C LYS A 131 17.46 -9.74 -9.71
N ALA A 132 16.37 -9.84 -8.95
CA ALA A 132 15.32 -8.83 -8.96
C ALA A 132 15.87 -7.45 -8.57
N ALA A 133 16.64 -7.32 -7.48
CA ALA A 133 17.24 -6.05 -7.07
C ALA A 133 18.20 -5.45 -8.11
N LEU A 134 18.95 -6.29 -8.85
CA LEU A 134 19.83 -5.84 -9.94
C LEU A 134 19.07 -5.50 -11.22
N ASP A 135 18.03 -6.26 -11.57
CA ASP A 135 17.14 -5.98 -12.69
C ASP A 135 16.35 -4.68 -12.44
N LEU A 136 15.91 -4.45 -11.19
CA LEU A 136 15.27 -3.22 -10.69
C LEU A 136 16.21 -2.01 -10.77
N LYS A 137 17.47 -2.17 -10.33
CA LYS A 137 18.47 -1.10 -10.39
C LYS A 137 18.93 -0.79 -11.83
N ALA A 138 18.87 -1.76 -12.74
CA ALA A 138 19.13 -1.56 -14.16
C ALA A 138 17.94 -0.92 -14.91
N GLN A 139 16.74 -0.94 -14.33
CA GLN A 139 15.51 -0.36 -14.88
C GLN A 139 15.15 1.01 -14.31
N SER A 140 16.00 1.64 -13.49
CA SER A 140 15.77 3.01 -13.01
C SER A 140 15.88 4.00 -14.17
N ALA A 141 14.82 4.09 -14.96
CA ALA A 141 14.57 5.22 -15.84
C ALA A 141 14.31 6.46 -14.96
N ASP A 142 14.59 7.64 -15.52
CA ASP A 142 14.30 8.97 -14.95
C ASP A 142 12.78 9.24 -14.80
N VAL A 143 12.04 8.31 -14.19
CA VAL A 143 10.61 8.46 -13.89
C VAL A 143 10.53 9.21 -12.58
N THR A 144 9.95 10.41 -12.62
CA THR A 144 9.54 11.12 -11.40
C THR A 144 8.25 10.46 -10.92
N PRO A 145 8.26 9.73 -9.79
CA PRO A 145 7.05 9.05 -9.32
C PRO A 145 5.99 10.05 -8.91
N ILE A 146 4.72 9.64 -8.95
CA ILE A 146 3.59 10.44 -8.44
C ILE A 146 2.92 9.74 -7.25
N ALA A 147 2.31 10.52 -6.37
CA ALA A 147 1.39 10.02 -5.36
C ALA A 147 -0.02 10.54 -5.63
N ALA A 148 -0.96 9.62 -5.84
CA ALA A 148 -2.36 9.93 -6.10
C ALA A 148 -3.28 9.40 -4.99
N ALA A 149 -4.55 9.80 -5.00
CA ALA A 149 -5.57 9.26 -4.10
C ALA A 149 -6.96 9.34 -4.71
N TYR A 150 -7.83 8.40 -4.34
CA TYR A 150 -9.26 8.52 -4.58
C TYR A 150 -9.91 9.38 -3.49
N TYR A 151 -10.78 10.31 -3.90
CA TYR A 151 -11.63 11.11 -3.02
C TYR A 151 -13.10 10.84 -3.39
N GLU A 152 -13.81 10.22 -2.46
CA GLU A 152 -15.17 9.75 -2.65
C GLU A 152 -16.18 10.92 -2.60
N ASN A 153 -17.22 10.89 -3.43
CA ASN A 153 -18.28 11.89 -3.50
C ASN A 153 -19.24 11.81 -2.29
N TRP A 154 -19.08 10.78 -1.46
CA TRP A 154 -19.72 10.64 -0.15
C TRP A 154 -18.77 10.91 1.03
N ALA A 155 -17.52 11.33 0.77
CA ALA A 155 -16.57 11.68 1.82
C ALA A 155 -17.05 12.93 2.59
N THR A 156 -16.96 12.87 3.92
CA THR A 156 -17.31 13.99 4.81
C THR A 156 -16.10 14.61 5.51
N SER A 157 -14.96 13.90 5.52
CA SER A 157 -13.72 14.34 6.17
C SER A 157 -12.49 13.84 5.41
N PRO A 158 -11.46 14.66 5.18
CA PRO A 158 -11.51 16.11 5.32
C PRO A 158 -12.56 16.71 4.37
N SER A 159 -13.15 17.85 4.72
CA SER A 159 -13.89 18.62 3.73
C SER A 159 -12.95 19.07 2.62
N VAL A 160 -13.49 19.27 1.42
CA VAL A 160 -12.71 19.64 0.22
C VAL A 160 -11.70 20.77 0.46
N GLU A 161 -12.10 21.84 1.15
CA GLU A 161 -11.24 23.01 1.40
C GLU A 161 -10.13 22.74 2.41
N ASN A 162 -10.23 21.65 3.17
CA ASN A 162 -9.26 21.24 4.18
C ASN A 162 -8.37 20.09 3.72
N ILE A 163 -8.45 19.71 2.44
CA ILE A 163 -7.51 18.76 1.84
C ILE A 163 -6.13 19.42 1.77
N ASP A 164 -5.11 18.75 2.30
CA ASP A 164 -3.71 19.13 2.09
C ASP A 164 -3.26 18.69 0.69
N PHE A 165 -3.50 19.54 -0.30
CA PHE A 165 -3.17 19.28 -1.71
C PHE A 165 -1.67 19.04 -1.94
N SER A 166 -0.78 19.48 -1.04
CA SER A 166 0.67 19.21 -1.16
C SER A 166 1.02 17.72 -1.12
N LYS A 167 0.08 16.88 -0.67
CA LYS A 167 0.24 15.44 -0.55
C LYS A 167 -0.15 14.65 -1.80
N PHE A 168 -0.68 15.32 -2.83
CA PHE A 168 -1.25 14.65 -3.99
C PHE A 168 -0.84 15.32 -5.30
N ASP A 169 -0.33 14.51 -6.23
CA ASP A 169 -0.11 14.90 -7.62
C ASP A 169 -1.40 14.77 -8.44
N ILE A 170 -2.22 13.76 -8.12
CA ILE A 170 -3.54 13.52 -8.72
C ILE A 170 -4.54 13.15 -7.63
N ILE A 171 -5.74 13.72 -7.69
CA ILE A 171 -6.91 13.23 -6.96
C ILE A 171 -7.93 12.70 -7.98
N PHE A 172 -8.27 11.41 -7.83
CA PHE A 172 -9.33 10.76 -8.57
C PHE A 172 -10.66 10.98 -7.83
N PHE A 173 -11.56 11.79 -8.40
CA PHE A 173 -12.88 12.04 -7.80
C PHE A 173 -13.84 10.90 -8.15
N ALA A 174 -14.23 10.11 -7.15
CA ALA A 174 -15.04 8.90 -7.30
C ALA A 174 -16.46 9.14 -6.78
N PHE A 175 -17.56 8.84 -7.46
CA PHE A 175 -17.66 8.39 -8.84
C PHE A 175 -18.81 9.12 -9.55
N ALA A 176 -18.65 9.29 -10.86
CA ALA A 176 -19.80 9.27 -11.77
C ALA A 176 -20.02 7.85 -12.28
N THR A 177 -21.18 7.51 -12.84
CA THR A 177 -21.48 6.16 -13.34
C THR A 177 -22.12 6.21 -14.72
N PRO A 178 -21.92 5.22 -15.61
CA PRO A 178 -22.64 5.18 -16.88
C PRO A 178 -24.14 4.95 -16.66
N SER A 179 -24.99 5.79 -17.26
CA SER A 179 -26.45 5.66 -17.20
C SER A 179 -26.96 4.62 -18.21
N SER A 180 -28.26 4.31 -18.15
CA SER A 180 -28.94 3.50 -19.18
C SER A 180 -29.03 4.19 -20.56
N SER A 181 -28.82 5.50 -20.63
CA SER A 181 -28.68 6.26 -21.88
C SER A 181 -27.21 6.37 -22.33
N TYR A 182 -26.28 5.71 -21.63
CA TYR A 182 -24.84 5.73 -21.89
C TYR A 182 -24.22 7.13 -21.75
N GLU A 183 -24.86 7.99 -20.95
CA GLU A 183 -24.32 9.26 -20.47
C GLU A 183 -23.75 9.09 -19.05
N LEU A 184 -23.31 10.19 -18.41
CA LEU A 184 -22.87 10.18 -17.02
C LEU A 184 -24.04 10.42 -16.05
N SER A 185 -24.14 9.57 -15.03
CA SER A 185 -25.12 9.61 -13.94
C SER A 185 -24.41 9.82 -12.61
N TRP A 186 -24.81 10.87 -11.91
CA TRP A 186 -24.31 11.33 -10.61
C TRP A 186 -25.24 12.43 -10.11
N ASP A 187 -25.38 12.54 -8.79
CA ASP A 187 -26.28 13.50 -8.17
C ASP A 187 -25.71 14.93 -8.12
N SER A 188 -26.57 15.89 -7.83
CA SER A 188 -26.22 17.31 -7.77
C SER A 188 -25.20 17.63 -6.67
N ASP A 189 -25.20 16.86 -5.57
CA ASP A 189 -24.30 17.09 -4.45
C ASP A 189 -22.88 16.65 -4.82
N ALA A 190 -22.73 15.51 -5.50
CA ALA A 190 -21.47 15.06 -6.08
C ALA A 190 -20.91 16.07 -7.09
N ILE A 191 -21.74 16.63 -7.97
CA ILE A 191 -21.32 17.67 -8.92
C ILE A 191 -20.90 18.95 -8.18
N ALA A 192 -21.63 19.37 -7.14
CA ALA A 192 -21.27 20.53 -6.33
C ALA A 192 -19.95 20.32 -5.58
N MET A 193 -19.73 19.11 -5.04
CA MET A 193 -18.48 18.73 -4.39
C MET A 193 -17.31 18.72 -5.37
N LEU A 194 -17.47 18.16 -6.58
CA LEU A 194 -16.45 18.19 -7.62
C LEU A 194 -16.04 19.62 -7.97
N LYS A 195 -17.01 20.52 -8.19
CA LYS A 195 -16.71 21.93 -8.53
C LYS A 195 -15.89 22.61 -7.45
N ARG A 196 -16.21 22.35 -6.17
CA ARG A 196 -15.41 22.85 -5.04
C ARG A 196 -14.01 22.25 -5.06
N LEU A 197 -13.89 20.95 -5.37
CA LEU A 197 -12.60 20.25 -5.39
C LEU A 197 -11.68 20.80 -6.49
N VAL A 198 -12.19 20.94 -7.70
CA VAL A 198 -11.46 21.56 -8.83
C VAL A 198 -11.04 22.98 -8.47
N SER A 199 -11.96 23.80 -7.94
CA SER A 199 -11.64 25.17 -7.54
C SER A 199 -10.57 25.25 -6.45
N ALA A 200 -10.62 24.36 -5.46
CA ALA A 200 -9.66 24.33 -4.36
C ALA A 200 -8.27 23.86 -4.82
N ALA A 201 -8.22 22.80 -5.63
CA ALA A 201 -6.97 22.27 -6.18
C ALA A 201 -6.28 23.26 -7.11
N HIS A 202 -7.02 23.84 -8.08
CA HIS A 202 -6.44 24.76 -9.07
C HIS A 202 -6.09 26.13 -8.47
N GLY A 203 -6.78 26.55 -7.39
CA GLY A 203 -6.50 27.80 -6.68
C GLY A 203 -5.40 27.70 -5.61
N GLY A 204 -5.09 26.50 -5.10
CA GLY A 204 -4.27 26.27 -3.91
C GLY A 204 -2.75 26.41 -4.08
N GLY A 205 -2.27 26.82 -5.26
CA GLY A 205 -0.83 26.96 -5.55
C GLY A 205 -0.05 25.63 -5.69
N HIS A 206 -0.68 24.50 -5.33
CA HIS A 206 -0.19 23.15 -5.59
C HIS A 206 -0.79 22.65 -6.91
N LYS A 207 0.03 22.03 -7.77
CA LYS A 207 -0.37 21.57 -9.11
C LYS A 207 -1.09 20.21 -9.06
N THR A 208 -1.94 20.00 -8.05
CA THR A 208 -2.71 18.76 -7.92
C THR A 208 -3.75 18.71 -9.01
N LYS A 209 -3.72 17.62 -9.78
CA LYS A 209 -4.65 17.41 -10.89
C LYS A 209 -5.92 16.72 -10.42
N ILE A 210 -7.06 17.12 -10.95
CA ILE A 210 -8.35 16.50 -10.65
C ILE A 210 -8.83 15.68 -11.84
N VAL A 211 -8.99 14.38 -11.62
CA VAL A 211 -9.42 13.40 -12.62
C VAL A 211 -10.74 12.81 -12.18
N LEU A 212 -11.78 12.86 -13.00
CA LEU A 212 -13.06 12.22 -12.67
C LEU A 212 -12.96 10.72 -12.92
N SER A 213 -13.20 9.92 -11.87
CA SER A 213 -13.34 8.48 -11.99
C SER A 213 -14.79 8.12 -12.27
N VAL A 214 -14.99 7.33 -13.32
CA VAL A 214 -16.30 6.85 -13.76
C VAL A 214 -16.36 5.35 -13.46
N GLY A 215 -17.42 4.89 -12.81
CA GLY A 215 -17.64 3.47 -12.52
C GLY A 215 -17.62 3.11 -11.03
N GLY A 216 -16.66 2.27 -10.66
CA GLY A 216 -16.54 1.60 -9.37
C GLY A 216 -17.47 0.40 -9.23
N TRP A 217 -17.25 -0.44 -8.21
CA TRP A 217 -17.92 -1.73 -7.99
C TRP A 217 -19.43 -1.71 -8.23
N GLY A 218 -20.14 -0.80 -7.58
CA GLY A 218 -21.59 -0.67 -7.71
C GLY A 218 -22.09 0.12 -8.95
N GLY A 219 -21.17 0.71 -9.72
CA GLY A 219 -21.46 1.62 -10.82
C GLY A 219 -21.35 1.01 -12.22
N CYS A 220 -21.00 -0.27 -12.34
CA CYS A 220 -20.58 -0.84 -13.61
C CYS A 220 -21.68 -1.45 -14.49
N LYS A 221 -22.96 -1.34 -14.09
CA LYS A 221 -24.10 -1.99 -14.74
C LYS A 221 -24.20 -1.75 -16.25
N HIS A 222 -23.85 -0.56 -16.73
CA HIS A 222 -24.05 -0.15 -18.12
C HIS A 222 -22.76 -0.11 -18.96
N TYR A 223 -21.60 -0.49 -18.41
CA TYR A 223 -20.31 -0.36 -19.11
C TYR A 223 -20.20 -1.15 -20.40
N SER A 224 -20.53 -2.44 -20.37
CA SER A 224 -20.39 -3.33 -21.54
C SER A 224 -21.16 -2.78 -22.74
N GLU A 225 -22.38 -2.33 -22.53
CA GLU A 225 -23.21 -1.69 -23.55
C GLU A 225 -22.71 -0.29 -23.93
N ALA A 226 -22.28 0.54 -22.97
CA ALA A 226 -21.74 1.87 -23.23
C ALA A 226 -20.46 1.84 -24.08
N MET A 227 -19.66 0.77 -23.96
CA MET A 227 -18.42 0.57 -24.72
C MET A 227 -18.66 -0.04 -26.11
N SER A 228 -19.85 -0.58 -26.38
CA SER A 228 -20.19 -1.22 -27.66
C SER A 228 -20.11 -0.27 -28.85
N SER A 229 -19.96 -0.81 -30.07
CA SER A 229 -19.90 0.01 -31.29
C SER A 229 -21.10 0.95 -31.48
N SER A 230 -22.28 0.54 -30.99
CA SER A 230 -23.52 1.31 -31.13
C SER A 230 -23.58 2.53 -30.21
N ASN A 231 -22.97 2.44 -29.01
CA ASN A 231 -23.17 3.44 -27.94
C ASN A 231 -21.88 4.17 -27.54
N ARG A 232 -20.71 3.66 -27.94
CA ARG A 232 -19.39 4.19 -27.57
C ARG A 232 -19.22 5.67 -27.88
N THR A 233 -19.74 6.15 -29.01
CA THR A 233 -19.67 7.57 -29.35
C THR A 233 -20.42 8.43 -28.33
N THR A 234 -21.65 8.04 -27.94
CA THR A 234 -22.44 8.74 -26.91
C THR A 234 -21.68 8.81 -25.59
N PHE A 235 -21.10 7.68 -25.16
CA PHE A 235 -20.36 7.65 -23.90
C PHE A 235 -19.07 8.49 -23.96
N ILE A 236 -18.33 8.45 -25.08
CA ILE A 236 -17.15 9.32 -25.32
C ILE A 236 -17.53 10.81 -25.26
N ASP A 237 -18.63 11.19 -25.90
CA ASP A 237 -19.11 12.56 -25.89
C ASP A 237 -19.54 13.00 -24.48
N ALA A 238 -20.17 12.12 -23.70
CA ALA A 238 -20.54 12.40 -22.31
C ALA A 238 -19.31 12.62 -21.41
N VAL A 239 -18.31 11.73 -21.46
CA VAL A 239 -17.09 11.86 -20.63
C VAL A 239 -16.26 13.07 -21.06
N SER A 240 -16.10 13.33 -22.37
CA SER A 240 -15.34 14.48 -22.86
C SER A 240 -16.04 15.80 -22.59
N SER A 241 -17.38 15.84 -22.64
CA SER A 241 -18.16 17.01 -22.23
C SER A 241 -17.98 17.31 -20.75
N ALA A 242 -17.95 16.29 -19.88
CA ALA A 242 -17.67 16.49 -18.46
C ALA A 242 -16.27 17.05 -18.20
N VAL A 243 -15.24 16.55 -18.92
CA VAL A 243 -13.87 17.11 -18.82
C VAL A 243 -13.86 18.61 -19.07
N ASN A 244 -14.53 19.05 -20.13
CA ASN A 244 -14.57 20.47 -20.49
C ASN A 244 -15.47 21.28 -19.55
N ALA A 245 -16.65 20.76 -19.19
CA ALA A 245 -17.64 21.47 -18.40
C ALA A 245 -17.19 21.73 -16.95
N TYR A 246 -16.35 20.85 -16.40
CA TYR A 246 -15.90 20.91 -15.01
C TYR A 246 -14.41 21.21 -14.86
N ASP A 247 -13.75 21.63 -15.94
CA ASP A 247 -12.31 21.94 -15.97
C ASP A 247 -11.44 20.81 -15.38
N LEU A 248 -11.71 19.56 -15.79
CA LEU A 248 -10.99 18.40 -15.28
C LEU A 248 -9.66 18.22 -16.01
N ASP A 249 -8.66 17.70 -15.32
CA ASP A 249 -7.38 17.30 -15.91
C ASP A 249 -7.46 15.98 -16.68
N GLY A 250 -8.51 15.19 -16.48
CA GLY A 250 -8.67 13.92 -17.17
C GLY A 250 -9.87 13.09 -16.75
N ILE A 251 -9.89 11.86 -17.27
CA ILE A 251 -10.86 10.81 -16.96
C ILE A 251 -10.13 9.54 -16.51
N ASP A 252 -10.64 8.93 -15.46
CA ASP A 252 -10.29 7.59 -15.00
C ASP A 252 -11.48 6.65 -15.25
N ILE A 253 -11.20 5.49 -15.85
CA ILE A 253 -12.22 4.46 -16.11
C ILE A 253 -12.06 3.33 -15.09
N ASP A 254 -13.01 3.23 -14.19
CA ASP A 254 -13.07 2.17 -13.17
C ASP A 254 -14.17 1.17 -13.52
N TRP A 255 -13.96 0.41 -14.59
CA TRP A 255 -14.86 -0.67 -14.99
C TRP A 255 -14.44 -1.97 -14.32
N GLU A 256 -15.30 -2.46 -13.43
CA GLU A 256 -15.10 -3.68 -12.66
C GLU A 256 -16.09 -4.78 -13.00
N TYR A 257 -15.90 -5.63 -14.03
CA TYR A 257 -14.73 -5.71 -14.91
C TYR A 257 -15.12 -6.07 -16.36
N PRO A 258 -14.30 -5.68 -17.37
CA PRO A 258 -14.45 -6.16 -18.74
C PRO A 258 -14.45 -7.69 -18.82
N ASN A 259 -15.43 -8.25 -19.53
CA ASN A 259 -15.61 -9.68 -19.73
C ASN A 259 -15.67 -10.51 -18.43
N SER A 260 -16.20 -9.93 -17.34
CA SER A 260 -16.42 -10.61 -16.07
C SER A 260 -17.61 -10.02 -15.31
N THR A 261 -18.24 -10.84 -14.48
CA THR A 261 -19.46 -10.51 -13.74
C THR A 261 -19.27 -9.40 -12.71
N GLY A 262 -18.07 -9.21 -12.13
CA GLY A 262 -17.85 -8.25 -11.03
C GLY A 262 -18.96 -8.31 -9.96
N ALA A 263 -19.63 -7.19 -9.74
CA ALA A 263 -20.74 -7.04 -8.79
C ALA A 263 -22.10 -7.62 -9.26
N GLY A 264 -22.12 -8.35 -10.39
CA GLY A 264 -23.34 -8.89 -11.02
C GLY A 264 -23.75 -8.19 -12.32
N GLN A 265 -22.89 -7.36 -12.91
CA GLN A 265 -23.23 -6.62 -14.13
C GLN A 265 -23.15 -7.48 -15.42
N PRO A 266 -23.85 -7.05 -16.49
CA PRO A 266 -23.68 -7.63 -17.82
C PRO A 266 -22.25 -7.45 -18.36
N TYR A 267 -21.79 -8.46 -19.11
CA TYR A 267 -20.49 -8.45 -19.78
C TYR A 267 -20.56 -9.26 -21.08
N THR A 268 -19.58 -9.08 -21.97
CA THR A 268 -19.41 -9.88 -23.18
C THR A 268 -17.93 -10.16 -23.48
N ALA A 269 -17.68 -11.22 -24.26
CA ALA A 269 -16.34 -11.56 -24.74
C ALA A 269 -15.68 -10.44 -25.58
N ASN A 270 -16.47 -9.49 -26.08
CA ASN A 270 -15.97 -8.35 -26.85
C ASN A 270 -15.55 -7.15 -25.99
N ASP A 271 -15.76 -7.19 -24.67
CA ASP A 271 -15.58 -6.04 -23.78
C ASP A 271 -14.19 -5.41 -23.85
N SER A 272 -13.14 -6.22 -23.78
CA SER A 272 -11.77 -5.71 -23.87
C SER A 272 -11.47 -5.08 -25.23
N ALA A 273 -11.92 -5.70 -26.33
CA ALA A 273 -11.75 -5.11 -27.67
C ALA A 273 -12.50 -3.77 -27.79
N ASN A 274 -13.71 -3.69 -27.25
CA ASN A 274 -14.50 -2.47 -27.19
C ASN A 274 -13.84 -1.40 -26.31
N LEU A 275 -13.23 -1.80 -25.19
CA LEU A 275 -12.50 -0.90 -24.29
C LEU A 275 -11.27 -0.28 -24.96
N LEU A 276 -10.47 -1.06 -25.72
CA LEU A 276 -9.36 -0.51 -26.50
C LEU A 276 -9.84 0.54 -27.49
N LEU A 277 -10.89 0.20 -28.23
CA LEU A 277 -11.52 1.07 -29.21
C LEU A 277 -12.13 2.32 -28.56
N PHE A 278 -12.57 2.24 -27.31
CA PHE A 278 -12.97 3.41 -26.52
C PHE A 278 -11.78 4.30 -26.19
N PHE A 279 -10.67 3.76 -25.66
CA PHE A 279 -9.51 4.57 -25.32
C PHE A 279 -8.88 5.27 -26.52
N GLN A 280 -8.80 4.61 -27.68
CA GLN A 280 -8.32 5.22 -28.92
C GLN A 280 -9.18 6.43 -29.34
N SER A 281 -10.51 6.26 -29.33
CA SER A 281 -11.42 7.34 -29.68
C SER A 281 -11.45 8.45 -28.62
N LEU A 282 -11.34 8.10 -27.34
CA LEU A 282 -11.29 9.05 -26.24
C LEU A 282 -10.00 9.89 -26.30
N ARG A 283 -8.84 9.27 -26.54
CA ARG A 283 -7.57 9.98 -26.72
C ARG A 283 -7.64 10.95 -27.90
N ASN A 284 -8.21 10.53 -29.03
CA ASN A 284 -8.42 11.41 -30.18
C ASN A 284 -9.30 12.62 -29.81
N LYS A 285 -10.36 12.40 -29.01
CA LYS A 285 -11.30 13.46 -28.60
C LYS A 285 -10.70 14.43 -27.57
N LEU A 286 -9.98 13.92 -26.57
CA LEU A 286 -9.43 14.71 -25.46
C LEU A 286 -8.07 15.36 -25.78
N GLY A 287 -7.37 14.87 -26.80
CA GLY A 287 -6.03 15.33 -27.14
C GLY A 287 -4.95 14.74 -26.22
N PRO A 288 -3.68 15.16 -26.41
CA PRO A 288 -2.53 14.55 -25.73
C PRO A 288 -2.39 14.97 -24.26
N ASP A 289 -2.96 16.11 -23.87
CA ASP A 289 -2.64 16.75 -22.58
C ASP A 289 -3.48 16.23 -21.41
N LYS A 290 -4.69 15.75 -21.69
CA LYS A 290 -5.60 15.22 -20.65
C LYS A 290 -5.14 13.85 -20.17
N ILE A 291 -5.28 13.61 -18.88
CA ILE A 291 -5.01 12.31 -18.27
C ILE A 291 -6.10 11.33 -18.69
N ILE A 292 -5.68 10.17 -19.18
CA ILE A 292 -6.53 8.99 -19.33
C ILE A 292 -5.94 7.89 -18.47
N SER A 293 -6.68 7.42 -17.48
CA SER A 293 -6.31 6.28 -16.65
C SER A 293 -7.43 5.26 -16.54
N ALA A 294 -7.11 4.12 -15.94
CA ALA A 294 -8.10 3.14 -15.53
C ALA A 294 -7.68 2.44 -14.24
N ALA A 295 -8.63 2.24 -13.34
CA ALA A 295 -8.49 1.27 -12.26
C ALA A 295 -8.63 -0.15 -12.81
N VAL A 296 -7.70 -1.02 -12.41
CA VAL A 296 -7.57 -2.37 -12.97
C VAL A 296 -7.23 -3.40 -11.91
N THR A 297 -7.56 -4.66 -12.17
CA THR A 297 -7.17 -5.78 -11.31
C THR A 297 -5.66 -6.02 -11.32
N GLN A 298 -5.20 -6.94 -10.46
CA GLN A 298 -3.82 -7.45 -10.46
C GLN A 298 -3.45 -8.15 -11.78
N LEU A 299 -4.44 -8.54 -12.59
CA LEU A 299 -4.26 -9.13 -13.93
C LEU A 299 -4.57 -8.11 -15.04
N PRO A 300 -3.91 -8.23 -16.21
CA PRO A 300 -4.40 -7.61 -17.45
C PRO A 300 -5.85 -7.98 -17.72
N TRP A 301 -6.59 -7.08 -18.39
CA TRP A 301 -7.99 -7.30 -18.76
C TRP A 301 -8.22 -8.65 -19.44
N LEU A 302 -9.39 -9.25 -19.24
CA LEU A 302 -9.72 -10.54 -19.81
C LEU A 302 -10.04 -10.41 -21.31
N GLY A 303 -9.31 -11.14 -22.15
CA GLY A 303 -9.62 -11.27 -23.58
C GLY A 303 -10.90 -12.07 -23.82
N SER A 304 -11.30 -12.21 -25.08
CA SER A 304 -12.54 -12.91 -25.47
C SER A 304 -12.61 -14.38 -25.08
N ASN A 305 -11.47 -15.00 -24.78
CA ASN A 305 -11.34 -16.36 -24.26
C ASN A 305 -11.45 -16.46 -22.73
N GLY A 306 -11.74 -15.35 -22.04
CA GLY A 306 -11.82 -15.29 -20.58
C GLY A 306 -10.46 -15.40 -19.86
N ARG A 307 -9.34 -15.26 -20.59
CA ARG A 307 -7.98 -15.25 -20.02
C ARG A 307 -7.39 -13.84 -20.05
N PRO A 308 -6.48 -13.50 -19.14
CA PRO A 308 -5.76 -12.21 -19.19
C PRO A 308 -5.10 -12.00 -20.55
N LEU A 309 -5.22 -10.78 -21.09
CA LEU A 309 -4.55 -10.38 -22.32
C LEU A 309 -3.03 -10.48 -22.14
N THR A 310 -2.36 -11.06 -23.15
CA THR A 310 -0.90 -11.19 -23.17
C THR A 310 -0.21 -10.02 -23.85
N ASP A 311 -0.97 -9.11 -24.49
CA ASP A 311 -0.46 -7.88 -25.08
C ASP A 311 -1.50 -6.76 -24.85
N VAL A 312 -1.10 -5.75 -24.08
CA VAL A 312 -1.86 -4.54 -23.80
C VAL A 312 -1.12 -3.28 -24.27
N SER A 313 -0.08 -3.43 -25.09
CA SER A 313 0.73 -2.32 -25.60
C SER A 313 -0.08 -1.29 -26.39
N ALA A 314 -1.15 -1.71 -27.06
CA ALA A 314 -2.08 -0.81 -27.74
C ALA A 314 -2.86 0.08 -26.77
N TYR A 315 -3.22 -0.41 -25.58
CA TYR A 315 -3.86 0.40 -24.53
C TYR A 315 -2.85 1.39 -23.95
N ALA A 316 -1.63 0.92 -23.67
CA ALA A 316 -0.57 1.74 -23.10
C ALA A 316 -0.19 2.96 -23.95
N LYS A 317 -0.43 2.93 -25.27
CA LYS A 317 -0.23 4.08 -26.17
C LYS A 317 -1.24 5.19 -25.92
N GLU A 318 -2.47 4.86 -25.54
CA GLU A 318 -3.56 5.81 -25.39
C GLU A 318 -3.68 6.36 -23.96
N MET A 319 -3.07 5.69 -22.98
CA MET A 319 -3.25 5.96 -21.55
C MET A 319 -2.01 6.58 -20.89
N ASN A 320 -2.24 7.40 -19.86
CA ASN A 320 -1.19 7.92 -18.99
C ASN A 320 -0.83 6.91 -17.90
N TYR A 321 -1.84 6.32 -17.26
CA TYR A 321 -1.66 5.41 -16.14
C TYR A 321 -2.64 4.24 -16.19
N VAL A 322 -2.26 3.10 -15.62
CA VAL A 322 -3.21 2.14 -15.05
C VAL A 322 -2.98 2.04 -13.55
N ASN A 323 -4.08 2.06 -12.81
CA ASN A 323 -4.14 2.10 -11.36
C ASN A 323 -4.42 0.68 -10.89
N ILE A 324 -3.37 -0.09 -10.57
CA ILE A 324 -3.50 -1.49 -10.14
C ILE A 324 -4.09 -1.54 -8.74
N MET A 325 -5.30 -2.04 -8.59
CA MET A 325 -5.99 -2.21 -7.32
C MET A 325 -5.40 -3.39 -6.54
N ASN A 326 -4.22 -3.18 -5.93
CA ASN A 326 -3.53 -4.19 -5.12
C ASN A 326 -4.11 -4.27 -3.70
N TYR A 327 -5.42 -4.47 -3.61
CA TYR A 327 -6.19 -4.62 -2.39
C TYR A 327 -7.43 -5.48 -2.69
N ASP A 328 -8.22 -5.77 -1.67
CA ASP A 328 -9.35 -6.70 -1.71
C ASP A 328 -8.95 -8.11 -2.19
N VAL A 329 -7.68 -8.48 -1.98
CA VAL A 329 -7.17 -9.82 -2.30
C VAL A 329 -7.80 -10.85 -1.37
N ASN A 330 -7.94 -10.52 -0.09
CA ASN A 330 -8.72 -11.30 0.86
C ASN A 330 -9.67 -10.36 1.61
N ALA A 331 -10.96 -10.63 1.50
CA ALA A 331 -11.98 -10.04 2.36
C ALA A 331 -12.02 -10.72 3.74
N ALA A 332 -12.90 -10.24 4.61
CA ALA A 332 -13.13 -10.85 5.91
C ALA A 332 -13.59 -12.32 5.78
N SER A 333 -13.00 -13.21 6.58
CA SER A 333 -13.34 -14.63 6.58
C SER A 333 -13.02 -15.30 7.91
N SER A 334 -13.49 -16.53 8.13
CA SER A 334 -13.10 -17.30 9.33
C SER A 334 -11.62 -17.72 9.34
N ASN A 335 -10.97 -17.70 8.17
CA ASN A 335 -9.55 -17.99 7.93
C ASN A 335 -8.89 -16.79 7.22
N PRO A 336 -8.64 -15.67 7.94
CA PRO A 336 -8.28 -14.40 7.33
C PRO A 336 -6.96 -14.46 6.57
N GLY A 337 -6.90 -13.80 5.41
CA GLY A 337 -5.69 -13.58 4.63
C GLY A 337 -5.37 -12.09 4.50
N PRO A 338 -4.17 -11.72 4.02
CA PRO A 338 -3.78 -10.32 3.86
C PRO A 338 -4.66 -9.62 2.81
N ASN A 339 -5.10 -8.38 3.12
CA ASN A 339 -5.91 -7.56 2.22
C ASN A 339 -5.13 -7.18 0.95
N ALA A 340 -3.90 -6.69 1.14
CA ALA A 340 -3.05 -6.15 0.09
C ALA A 340 -1.62 -6.69 0.19
N PRO A 341 -1.36 -7.95 -0.17
CA PRO A 341 0.00 -8.52 -0.10
C PRO A 341 0.98 -7.81 -1.06
N LEU A 342 2.21 -7.52 -0.60
CA LEU A 342 3.33 -7.10 -1.45
C LEU A 342 3.84 -8.31 -2.25
N GLY A 343 4.29 -9.34 -1.54
CA GLY A 343 4.83 -10.58 -2.08
C GLY A 343 3.88 -11.77 -1.91
N ASN A 344 4.26 -12.94 -2.44
CA ASN A 344 3.50 -14.17 -2.22
C ASN A 344 3.70 -14.65 -0.77
N PRO A 345 2.64 -14.80 0.05
CA PRO A 345 2.73 -15.28 1.42
C PRO A 345 3.29 -16.72 1.57
N CYS A 346 4.60 -16.89 1.34
CA CYS A 346 5.37 -18.11 1.54
C CYS A 346 4.78 -19.33 0.83
N GLY A 347 4.14 -19.12 -0.33
CA GLY A 347 3.48 -20.19 -1.10
C GLY A 347 2.16 -20.66 -0.50
N THR A 348 1.67 -20.00 0.54
CA THR A 348 0.37 -20.29 1.17
C THR A 348 -0.76 -19.43 0.63
N ASN A 349 -0.50 -18.48 -0.28
CA ASN A 349 -1.54 -17.65 -0.89
C ASN A 349 -2.48 -18.49 -1.77
N SER A 350 -3.79 -18.35 -1.58
CA SER A 350 -4.79 -18.92 -2.49
C SER A 350 -4.86 -18.17 -3.82
N GLN A 351 -4.39 -16.92 -3.85
CA GLN A 351 -4.34 -16.06 -5.03
C GLN A 351 -2.92 -15.58 -5.29
N PRO A 352 -1.97 -16.47 -5.64
CA PRO A 352 -0.55 -16.11 -5.80
C PRO A 352 -0.31 -15.12 -6.95
N SER A 353 -1.28 -14.95 -7.85
CA SER A 353 -1.28 -13.93 -8.91
C SER A 353 -1.79 -12.56 -8.46
N ALA A 354 -2.37 -12.45 -7.26
CA ALA A 354 -2.95 -11.23 -6.71
C ALA A 354 -2.06 -10.68 -5.58
N THR A 355 -0.85 -10.26 -5.94
CA THR A 355 0.09 -9.53 -5.08
C THR A 355 0.71 -8.38 -5.87
N ALA A 356 1.30 -7.40 -5.21
CA ALA A 356 1.93 -6.27 -5.91
C ALA A 356 3.03 -6.76 -6.87
N GLU A 357 3.88 -7.68 -6.41
CA GLU A 357 4.94 -8.28 -7.24
C GLU A 357 4.40 -9.07 -8.43
N ALA A 358 3.34 -9.84 -8.23
CA ALA A 358 2.73 -10.61 -9.31
C ALA A 358 2.05 -9.68 -10.32
N ALA A 359 1.32 -8.67 -9.85
CA ALA A 359 0.64 -7.71 -10.70
C ALA A 359 1.62 -6.94 -11.58
N PHE A 360 2.70 -6.41 -10.99
CA PHE A 360 3.77 -5.75 -11.73
C PHE A 360 4.32 -6.63 -12.85
N LYS A 361 4.69 -7.88 -12.54
CA LYS A 361 5.22 -8.84 -13.53
C LYS A 361 4.22 -9.13 -14.64
N GLN A 362 2.93 -9.28 -14.31
CA GLN A 362 1.90 -9.64 -15.28
C GLN A 362 1.60 -8.49 -16.24
N TRP A 363 1.45 -7.26 -15.73
CA TRP A 363 1.20 -6.07 -16.56
C TRP A 363 2.41 -5.70 -17.43
N THR A 364 3.63 -5.77 -16.90
CA THR A 364 4.85 -5.50 -17.69
C THR A 364 5.12 -6.59 -18.72
N ALA A 365 4.90 -7.87 -18.40
CA ALA A 365 5.00 -8.96 -19.37
C ALA A 365 3.97 -8.84 -20.50
N ALA A 366 2.80 -8.26 -20.22
CA ALA A 366 1.80 -7.93 -21.24
C ALA A 366 2.13 -6.64 -22.02
N GLY A 367 3.29 -6.02 -21.80
CA GLY A 367 3.76 -4.87 -22.58
C GLY A 367 3.26 -3.50 -22.10
N PHE A 368 2.68 -3.41 -20.90
CA PHE A 368 2.38 -2.11 -20.29
C PHE A 368 3.66 -1.52 -19.65
N PRO A 369 4.07 -0.28 -19.98
CA PRO A 369 5.30 0.30 -19.43
C PRO A 369 5.23 0.48 -17.91
N ALA A 370 6.27 0.04 -17.19
CA ALA A 370 6.38 0.19 -15.74
C ALA A 370 6.09 1.64 -15.28
N ALA A 371 6.68 2.63 -15.96
CA ALA A 371 6.51 4.05 -15.68
C ALA A 371 5.06 4.57 -15.74
N LYS A 372 4.13 3.77 -16.30
CA LYS A 372 2.70 4.08 -16.38
C LYS A 372 1.85 3.20 -15.45
N LEU A 373 2.45 2.36 -14.60
CA LEU A 373 1.75 1.59 -13.59
C LEU A 373 1.74 2.36 -12.28
N LEU A 374 0.57 2.57 -11.67
CA LEU A 374 0.45 3.05 -10.30
C LEU A 374 0.04 1.88 -9.40
N LEU A 375 0.76 1.68 -8.30
CA LEU A 375 0.41 0.65 -7.32
C LEU A 375 -0.64 1.17 -6.34
N GLY A 376 -1.79 0.51 -6.27
CA GLY A 376 -2.88 0.82 -5.35
C GLY A 376 -2.61 0.33 -3.94
N LEU A 377 -2.88 1.20 -2.97
CA LEU A 377 -2.62 0.96 -1.56
C LEU A 377 -3.88 1.23 -0.73
N PRO A 378 -4.36 0.28 0.08
CA PRO A 378 -5.56 0.49 0.88
C PRO A 378 -5.25 1.30 2.15
N LEU A 379 -6.12 2.25 2.48
CA LEU A 379 -6.15 2.95 3.77
C LEU A 379 -7.24 2.37 4.68
N TYR A 380 -7.52 1.07 4.52
CA TYR A 380 -8.52 0.31 5.25
C TYR A 380 -8.06 -1.15 5.44
N GLY A 381 -8.81 -1.86 6.27
CA GLY A 381 -8.65 -3.29 6.51
C GLY A 381 -9.97 -4.04 6.49
N TYR A 382 -9.94 -5.32 6.87
CA TYR A 382 -11.12 -6.17 7.04
C TYR A 382 -11.22 -6.75 8.44
N VAL A 383 -12.40 -6.70 9.05
CA VAL A 383 -12.63 -7.29 10.38
C VAL A 383 -13.29 -8.66 10.24
N SER A 384 -12.55 -9.66 10.69
CA SER A 384 -12.95 -11.06 10.66
C SER A 384 -13.33 -11.56 12.05
N LYS A 385 -14.44 -12.29 12.13
CA LYS A 385 -14.78 -13.07 13.33
C LYS A 385 -13.93 -14.35 13.34
N SER A 386 -12.77 -14.29 13.98
CA SER A 386 -11.78 -15.37 14.00
C SER A 386 -10.92 -15.31 15.27
N SER A 387 -10.52 -16.47 15.78
CA SER A 387 -9.58 -16.60 16.91
C SER A 387 -8.14 -16.91 16.45
N LYS A 388 -7.87 -16.82 15.14
CA LYS A 388 -6.55 -17.08 14.58
C LYS A 388 -5.54 -16.03 15.05
N THR A 389 -4.31 -16.49 15.27
CA THR A 389 -3.16 -15.63 15.63
C THR A 389 -2.13 -15.56 14.49
N THR A 390 -2.49 -16.08 13.32
CA THR A 390 -1.70 -16.08 12.07
C THR A 390 -2.67 -15.95 10.90
N LEU A 391 -2.21 -15.37 9.79
CA LEU A 391 -2.99 -15.32 8.55
C LEU A 391 -2.86 -16.62 7.74
N SER A 392 -3.85 -16.89 6.89
CA SER A 392 -3.91 -18.08 6.02
C SER A 392 -4.25 -17.69 4.58
N GLY A 393 -3.82 -18.49 3.59
CA GLY A 393 -4.31 -18.40 2.20
C GLY A 393 -5.00 -19.69 1.73
N GLY A 394 -6.12 -20.03 2.37
CA GLY A 394 -6.99 -21.13 1.96
C GLY A 394 -7.86 -20.80 0.73
N TYR A 395 -7.95 -21.78 -0.17
CA TYR A 395 -8.57 -21.89 -1.52
C TYR A 395 -10.05 -21.47 -1.71
N LYS A 396 -10.38 -20.88 -2.88
CA LYS A 396 -11.43 -21.31 -3.85
C LYS A 396 -11.06 -20.90 -5.29
N ASP A 397 -11.25 -21.81 -6.26
CA ASP A 397 -10.83 -21.69 -7.66
C ASP A 397 -11.81 -20.86 -8.52
N ALA A 398 -11.30 -20.12 -9.50
CA ALA A 398 -12.09 -19.33 -10.44
C ALA A 398 -12.95 -20.20 -11.38
N ALA A 399 -12.64 -21.50 -11.48
CA ALA A 399 -13.47 -22.47 -12.20
C ALA A 399 -14.73 -22.92 -11.44
N GLU A 400 -14.80 -22.76 -10.11
CA GLU A 400 -15.98 -23.13 -9.29
C GLU A 400 -17.06 -22.03 -9.21
N ILE A 401 -16.89 -20.92 -9.93
CA ILE A 401 -17.94 -19.89 -10.09
C ILE A 401 -19.08 -20.37 -11.03
N LYS A 402 -18.96 -21.56 -11.62
CA LYS A 402 -20.04 -22.22 -12.33
C LYS A 402 -20.40 -23.53 -11.61
N THR A 403 -21.69 -23.71 -11.33
CA THR A 403 -22.36 -24.92 -10.82
C THR A 403 -22.11 -25.36 -9.37
N THR A 404 -22.80 -24.74 -8.39
CA THR A 404 -23.60 -25.50 -7.40
C THR A 404 -24.68 -24.59 -6.78
N VAL A 405 -25.89 -24.64 -7.35
CA VAL A 405 -27.11 -24.27 -6.61
C VAL A 405 -27.54 -25.53 -5.87
N THR A 406 -27.28 -25.57 -4.58
CA THR A 406 -28.10 -26.35 -3.67
C THR A 406 -28.68 -25.38 -2.65
N GLN A 407 -29.99 -25.18 -2.75
CA GLN A 407 -30.79 -24.62 -1.68
C GLN A 407 -30.54 -25.44 -0.42
N ASP A 408 -29.95 -24.83 0.60
CA ASP A 408 -30.65 -24.73 1.87
C ASP A 408 -30.07 -23.63 2.79
N GLU A 409 -31.00 -22.72 3.09
CA GLU A 409 -31.23 -22.00 4.33
C GLU A 409 -30.25 -20.90 4.85
N THR A 410 -30.73 -19.67 4.63
CA THR A 410 -30.56 -18.42 5.41
C THR A 410 -29.35 -17.52 5.12
N THR A 411 -29.41 -16.89 3.94
CA THR A 411 -29.12 -15.46 3.67
C THR A 411 -28.13 -14.74 4.60
N LYS A 412 -26.86 -14.70 4.19
CA LYS A 412 -26.02 -13.51 4.23
C LYS A 412 -25.16 -13.47 2.97
N THR A 413 -25.66 -12.78 1.94
CA THR A 413 -24.88 -12.43 0.76
C THR A 413 -23.82 -11.41 1.18
N SER A 414 -22.55 -11.80 1.21
CA SER A 414 -21.41 -10.88 1.23
C SER A 414 -21.26 -10.22 -0.15
N ASN A 415 -22.27 -9.43 -0.52
CA ASN A 415 -22.23 -8.50 -1.65
C ASN A 415 -21.71 -7.16 -1.13
N GLU A 416 -20.47 -7.15 -0.67
CA GLU A 416 -19.91 -5.92 -0.11
C GLU A 416 -19.20 -5.16 -1.23
N ALA A 417 -19.98 -4.25 -1.84
CA ALA A 417 -19.42 -3.03 -2.39
C ALA A 417 -18.50 -2.37 -1.37
N HIS A 418 -17.59 -1.48 -1.81
CA HIS A 418 -17.06 -0.42 -0.93
C HIS A 418 -18.24 0.08 -0.11
N PRO A 419 -18.32 -0.22 1.20
CA PRO A 419 -19.48 0.18 1.96
C PRO A 419 -19.46 1.69 1.86
N ARG A 420 -20.50 2.26 1.24
CA ARG A 420 -20.73 3.71 1.17
C ARG A 420 -21.05 4.16 2.58
N VAL A 421 -20.07 4.07 3.47
CA VAL A 421 -20.12 4.66 4.78
C VAL A 421 -20.01 6.14 4.48
N LYS A 422 -21.15 6.79 4.27
CA LYS A 422 -21.26 8.17 4.71
C LYS A 422 -20.75 8.12 6.13
N ALA A 423 -19.61 8.73 6.39
CA ALA A 423 -19.19 9.05 7.74
C ALA A 423 -20.19 10.07 8.26
N ASN A 424 -21.42 9.61 8.52
CA ASN A 424 -22.33 10.18 9.48
C ASN A 424 -21.60 9.95 10.81
N ILE A 425 -20.77 10.93 11.16
CA ILE A 425 -20.65 11.35 12.55
C ILE A 425 -21.99 12.03 12.91
N GLU A 426 -23.12 11.38 12.62
CA GLU A 426 -24.33 11.64 13.38
C GLU A 426 -24.00 11.11 14.76
N LYS A 427 -24.33 11.89 15.79
CA LYS A 427 -24.30 11.45 17.18
C LYS A 427 -24.98 10.08 17.25
N VAL A 428 -24.20 9.02 17.21
CA VAL A 428 -24.62 7.72 17.70
C VAL A 428 -25.03 8.02 19.13
N VAL A 429 -26.29 7.78 19.45
CA VAL A 429 -26.67 7.62 20.86
C VAL A 429 -25.87 6.41 21.31
N VAL A 430 -24.70 6.70 21.90
CA VAL A 430 -23.76 5.69 22.37
C VAL A 430 -24.43 5.07 23.60
N GLU A 431 -25.06 3.91 23.43
CA GLU A 431 -24.71 2.86 24.39
C GLU A 431 -23.20 2.69 24.23
N GLU A 432 -22.43 3.13 25.22
CA GLU A 432 -20.96 3.18 25.19
C GLU A 432 -20.42 1.81 24.78
N ALA A 433 -20.20 1.60 23.48
CA ALA A 433 -19.54 0.42 22.98
C ALA A 433 -18.15 0.38 23.63
N GLU A 434 -17.84 -0.74 24.27
CA GLU A 434 -16.57 -0.93 24.95
C GLU A 434 -15.42 -0.63 23.97
N LEU A 435 -14.42 0.16 24.40
CA LEU A 435 -13.25 0.44 23.57
C LEU A 435 -12.61 -0.88 23.11
N GLY A 436 -12.29 -0.93 21.81
CA GLY A 436 -11.80 -2.12 21.13
C GLY A 436 -12.88 -3.11 20.66
N ASP A 437 -14.17 -2.88 20.92
CA ASP A 437 -15.21 -3.74 20.32
C ASP A 437 -15.40 -3.44 18.83
N LEU A 438 -14.96 -4.39 18.00
CA LEU A 438 -15.10 -4.34 16.54
C LEU A 438 -16.24 -5.24 16.04
N SER A 439 -17.09 -5.77 16.91
CA SER A 439 -18.14 -6.73 16.53
C SER A 439 -19.09 -6.23 15.45
N LYS A 440 -19.40 -4.92 15.44
CA LYS A 440 -20.21 -4.27 14.41
C LYS A 440 -19.60 -4.28 13.01
N TRP A 441 -18.28 -4.43 12.92
CA TRP A 441 -17.51 -4.49 11.69
C TRP A 441 -17.30 -5.92 11.19
N TYR A 442 -17.79 -6.96 11.90
CA TYR A 442 -17.60 -8.33 11.44
C TYR A 442 -18.14 -8.55 10.02
N GLY A 443 -17.26 -9.07 9.17
CA GLY A 443 -17.53 -9.30 7.75
C GLY A 443 -17.19 -8.13 6.84
N GLN A 444 -16.87 -6.96 7.39
CA GLN A 444 -16.82 -5.69 6.66
C GLN A 444 -15.43 -5.06 6.60
N GLN A 445 -15.26 -4.16 5.64
CA GLN A 445 -14.14 -3.22 5.60
C GLN A 445 -14.20 -2.26 6.79
N ILE A 446 -13.03 -1.86 7.31
CA ILE A 446 -12.88 -0.83 8.35
C ILE A 446 -11.82 0.20 7.92
N PRO A 447 -12.16 1.51 7.82
CA PRO A 447 -11.19 2.57 7.56
C PRO A 447 -10.06 2.58 8.60
N PHE A 448 -8.83 2.93 8.22
CA PHE A 448 -7.70 2.96 9.14
C PHE A 448 -7.93 3.91 10.32
N ASN A 449 -8.48 5.11 10.07
CA ASN A 449 -8.86 6.02 11.14
C ASN A 449 -9.95 5.49 12.08
N SER A 450 -10.79 4.56 11.62
CA SER A 450 -11.80 3.90 12.44
C SER A 450 -11.19 2.82 13.34
N LEU A 451 -10.06 2.21 12.96
CA LEU A 451 -9.27 1.37 13.86
C LEU A 451 -8.72 2.20 15.04
N LEU A 452 -8.23 3.41 14.76
CA LEU A 452 -7.80 4.34 15.80
C LEU A 452 -8.96 4.79 16.69
N ALA A 453 -10.06 5.25 16.08
CA ALA A 453 -11.23 5.73 16.80
C ALA A 453 -11.91 4.65 17.65
N SER A 454 -11.85 3.38 17.22
CA SER A 454 -12.34 2.25 17.99
C SER A 454 -11.48 1.92 19.22
N GLY A 455 -10.22 2.35 19.23
CA GLY A 455 -9.23 1.94 20.22
C GLY A 455 -8.63 0.55 20.00
N ALA A 456 -8.92 -0.15 18.90
CA ALA A 456 -8.25 -1.40 18.57
C ALA A 456 -6.77 -1.19 18.17
N LEU A 457 -6.49 -0.03 17.56
CA LEU A 457 -5.15 0.44 17.21
C LEU A 457 -4.89 1.76 17.93
N LYS A 458 -3.65 2.01 18.35
CA LYS A 458 -3.21 3.31 18.86
C LYS A 458 -2.00 3.83 18.10
N LYS A 459 -1.90 5.15 18.03
CA LYS A 459 -0.71 5.85 17.56
C LYS A 459 0.24 6.06 18.74
N ASN A 460 1.48 5.63 18.57
CA ASN A 460 2.56 5.79 19.54
C ASN A 460 3.15 7.20 19.44
N SER A 461 3.89 7.62 20.46
CA SER A 461 4.54 8.94 20.50
C SER A 461 5.58 9.17 19.40
N ASP A 462 6.12 8.08 18.84
CA ASP A 462 7.08 8.11 17.73
C ASP A 462 6.41 8.09 16.34
N GLY A 463 5.07 8.17 16.29
CA GLY A 463 4.29 8.16 15.05
C GLY A 463 3.99 6.78 14.48
N THR A 464 4.50 5.70 15.10
CA THR A 464 4.20 4.32 14.72
C THR A 464 2.87 3.85 15.34
N TYR A 465 2.41 2.64 15.00
CA TYR A 465 1.17 2.09 15.52
C TYR A 465 1.39 0.82 16.35
N SER A 466 0.51 0.56 17.30
CA SER A 466 0.47 -0.69 18.06
C SER A 466 -0.98 -1.07 18.41
N GLY A 467 -1.21 -2.35 18.67
CA GLY A 467 -2.51 -2.82 19.17
C GLY A 467 -2.80 -2.27 20.57
N ASP A 468 -4.07 -2.04 20.88
CA ASP A 468 -4.52 -1.60 22.19
C ASP A 468 -5.82 -2.31 22.61
N ASN A 469 -6.31 -2.10 23.83
CA ASN A 469 -7.59 -2.68 24.32
C ASN A 469 -7.72 -4.20 24.09
N GLY A 470 -6.61 -4.92 24.33
CA GLY A 470 -6.53 -6.38 24.22
C GLY A 470 -6.17 -6.91 22.82
N TYR A 471 -6.00 -6.04 21.82
CA TYR A 471 -5.46 -6.45 20.53
C TYR A 471 -3.94 -6.58 20.58
N THR A 472 -3.44 -7.69 20.04
CA THR A 472 -2.03 -7.87 19.74
C THR A 472 -1.79 -7.61 18.26
N MET A 473 -0.83 -6.75 17.96
CA MET A 473 -0.36 -6.54 16.59
C MET A 473 0.71 -7.57 16.24
N GLN A 474 0.63 -8.10 15.03
CA GLN A 474 1.60 -9.03 14.45
C GLN A 474 1.92 -8.64 13.01
N TRP A 475 3.01 -9.18 12.52
CA TRP A 475 3.46 -9.01 11.13
C TRP A 475 3.45 -10.35 10.41
N ASP A 476 2.81 -10.41 9.24
CA ASP A 476 2.97 -11.52 8.32
C ASP A 476 4.14 -11.24 7.38
N ASN A 477 5.32 -11.78 7.72
CA ASN A 477 6.56 -11.65 6.95
C ASN A 477 6.40 -12.03 5.48
N CYS A 478 5.47 -12.93 5.19
CA CYS A 478 5.33 -13.54 3.89
C CYS A 478 4.59 -12.61 2.91
N SER A 479 3.53 -11.93 3.36
CA SER A 479 2.80 -10.94 2.56
C SER A 479 3.32 -9.51 2.74
N ASP A 480 4.16 -9.28 3.75
CA ASP A 480 4.65 -7.97 4.16
C ASP A 480 3.51 -7.04 4.60
N THR A 481 2.64 -7.57 5.48
CA THR A 481 1.48 -6.84 6.00
C THR A 481 1.28 -7.04 7.50
N PRO A 482 0.78 -6.02 8.22
CA PRO A 482 0.38 -6.15 9.61
C PRO A 482 -1.00 -6.79 9.75
N PHE A 483 -1.28 -7.35 10.92
CA PHE A 483 -2.63 -7.68 11.36
C PHE A 483 -2.79 -7.52 12.87
N LEU A 484 -4.01 -7.26 13.32
CA LEU A 484 -4.38 -7.28 14.73
C LEU A 484 -5.14 -8.57 15.03
N TYR A 485 -4.97 -9.13 16.23
CA TYR A 485 -5.85 -10.17 16.73
C TYR A 485 -6.19 -9.97 18.21
N ASN A 486 -7.40 -10.38 18.59
CA ASN A 486 -7.84 -10.52 19.97
C ASN A 486 -8.62 -11.83 20.10
N THR A 487 -8.00 -12.84 20.73
CA THR A 487 -8.58 -14.18 20.85
C THR A 487 -9.78 -14.22 21.79
N ALA A 488 -9.82 -13.35 22.81
CA ALA A 488 -10.95 -13.25 23.74
C ALA A 488 -12.20 -12.67 23.05
N ARG A 489 -12.02 -11.69 22.16
CA ARG A 489 -13.10 -11.11 21.36
C ARG A 489 -13.44 -11.93 20.10
N THR A 490 -12.61 -12.90 19.72
CA THR A 490 -12.69 -13.61 18.43
C THR A 490 -12.63 -12.67 17.23
N THR A 491 -11.68 -11.73 17.26
CA THR A 491 -11.51 -10.71 16.23
C THR A 491 -10.11 -10.78 15.63
N VAL A 492 -10.02 -10.79 14.29
CA VAL A 492 -8.80 -10.53 13.53
C VAL A 492 -9.05 -9.37 12.58
N VAL A 493 -8.09 -8.45 12.47
CA VAL A 493 -8.13 -7.35 11.50
C VAL A 493 -6.90 -7.42 10.60
N THR A 494 -7.09 -7.54 9.28
CA THR A 494 -6.01 -7.39 8.30
C THR A 494 -6.07 -6.00 7.71
N TYR A 495 -4.93 -5.31 7.61
CA TYR A 495 -4.88 -3.90 7.21
C TYR A 495 -3.49 -3.54 6.70
N ASP A 496 -3.31 -2.28 6.35
CA ASP A 496 -2.03 -1.70 5.98
C ASP A 496 -1.68 -0.55 6.94
N ASP A 497 -0.41 -0.45 7.33
CA ASP A 497 0.09 0.64 8.17
C ASP A 497 1.26 1.38 7.51
N THR A 498 1.93 2.27 8.24
CA THR A 498 3.07 3.02 7.71
C THR A 498 4.22 2.15 7.20
N TYR A 499 4.40 0.95 7.76
CA TYR A 499 5.48 0.05 7.35
C TYR A 499 5.13 -0.60 6.02
N SER A 500 3.99 -1.29 5.94
CA SER A 500 3.61 -2.05 4.75
C SER A 500 3.33 -1.15 3.56
N LEU A 501 2.73 0.02 3.79
CA LEU A 501 2.55 1.05 2.75
C LEU A 501 3.90 1.62 2.28
N GLY A 502 4.84 1.82 3.21
CA GLY A 502 6.15 2.31 2.90
C GLY A 502 6.99 1.32 2.08
N ASP A 503 6.90 0.03 2.39
CA ASP A 503 7.59 -1.03 1.66
C ASP A 503 7.01 -1.23 0.26
N LYS A 504 5.68 -1.15 0.11
CA LYS A 504 5.02 -1.16 -1.22
C LYS A 504 5.37 0.07 -2.06
N ALA A 505 5.43 1.26 -1.46
CA ALA A 505 5.83 2.47 -2.15
C ALA A 505 7.31 2.43 -2.58
N ALA A 506 8.19 1.92 -1.71
CA ALA A 506 9.58 1.68 -2.06
C ALA A 506 9.71 0.65 -3.20
N TYR A 507 8.95 -0.45 -3.13
CA TYR A 507 8.89 -1.44 -4.20
C TYR A 507 8.47 -0.81 -5.53
N ALA A 508 7.40 0.00 -5.53
CA ALA A 508 6.93 0.69 -6.73
C ALA A 508 8.04 1.57 -7.33
N LYS A 509 8.69 2.40 -6.51
CA LYS A 509 9.83 3.23 -6.92
C LYS A 509 10.96 2.41 -7.52
N PHE A 510 11.43 1.39 -6.80
CA PHE A 510 12.56 0.57 -7.26
C PHE A 510 12.20 -0.26 -8.50
N SER A 511 10.92 -0.54 -8.72
CA SER A 511 10.40 -1.24 -9.90
C SER A 511 10.20 -0.35 -11.11
N GLY A 512 10.56 0.94 -11.01
CA GLY A 512 10.33 1.91 -12.08
C GLY A 512 8.85 2.14 -12.36
N MET A 513 7.98 1.83 -11.38
CA MET A 513 6.56 2.15 -11.47
C MET A 513 6.36 3.67 -11.52
N GLY A 514 5.27 4.11 -12.14
CA GLY A 514 4.91 5.53 -12.21
C GLY A 514 4.59 6.15 -10.86
N GLY A 515 4.34 5.34 -9.82
CA GLY A 515 4.05 5.80 -8.47
C GLY A 515 3.04 4.92 -7.74
N CYS A 516 2.31 5.53 -6.80
CA CYS A 516 1.27 4.88 -6.01
C CYS A 516 -0.02 5.70 -6.00
N PHE A 517 -1.14 5.04 -5.73
CA PHE A 517 -2.38 5.70 -5.39
C PHE A 517 -3.02 5.06 -4.15
N THR A 518 -3.87 5.80 -3.44
CA THR A 518 -4.57 5.32 -2.24
C THR A 518 -6.08 5.23 -2.41
N TRP A 519 -6.69 4.18 -1.84
CA TRP A 519 -8.13 4.07 -1.61
C TRP A 519 -8.42 4.02 -0.10
N ALA A 520 -9.12 4.97 0.50
CA ALA A 520 -9.43 6.31 -0.02
C ALA A 520 -8.98 7.39 0.97
N LEU A 521 -8.75 8.60 0.45
CA LEU A 521 -8.10 9.73 1.15
C LEU A 521 -8.67 9.99 2.56
N ASN A 522 -10.00 9.91 2.70
CA ASN A 522 -10.74 10.12 3.95
C ASN A 522 -10.50 9.06 5.04
N GLN A 523 -9.82 7.96 4.72
CA GLN A 523 -9.60 6.85 5.63
C GLN A 523 -8.24 6.93 6.35
N ASP A 524 -7.35 7.84 5.93
CA ASP A 524 -6.03 8.10 6.55
C ASP A 524 -6.15 8.63 8.00
N ASP A 525 -5.09 8.46 8.77
CA ASP A 525 -4.82 9.20 10.00
C ASP A 525 -4.28 10.61 9.66
N GLY A 526 -5.22 11.46 9.24
CA GLY A 526 -4.93 12.80 8.73
C GLY A 526 -4.26 12.74 7.37
N THR A 527 -2.93 12.71 7.36
CA THR A 527 -2.08 12.53 6.15
C THR A 527 -0.88 11.63 6.44
N THR A 528 -0.91 10.89 7.55
CA THR A 528 0.25 10.14 8.05
C THR A 528 0.63 9.03 7.07
N LEU A 529 -0.34 8.23 6.65
CA LEU A 529 -0.11 7.12 5.72
C LEU A 529 0.30 7.64 4.35
N GLN A 530 -0.40 8.66 3.83
CA GLN A 530 -0.04 9.31 2.56
C GLN A 530 1.38 9.91 2.59
N SER A 531 1.78 10.52 3.70
CA SER A 531 3.11 11.14 3.83
C SER A 531 4.23 10.10 3.80
N VAL A 532 4.03 8.91 4.37
CA VAL A 532 5.02 7.83 4.27
C VAL A 532 5.13 7.31 2.84
N ILE A 533 4.02 7.16 2.12
CA ILE A 533 4.02 6.76 0.71
C ILE A 533 4.86 7.74 -0.12
N ARG A 534 4.61 9.06 0.01
CA ARG A 534 5.39 10.09 -0.69
C ARG A 534 6.88 10.03 -0.36
N THR A 535 7.20 9.97 0.93
CA THR A 535 8.59 9.88 1.41
C THR A 535 9.32 8.69 0.77
N LYS A 536 8.63 7.55 0.62
CA LYS A 536 9.17 6.31 0.05
C LYS A 536 9.28 6.32 -1.46
N LEU A 537 8.41 7.06 -2.13
CA LEU A 537 8.57 7.43 -3.53
C LEU A 537 9.70 8.47 -3.73
N GLY A 538 10.07 9.20 -2.68
CA GLY A 538 11.12 10.23 -2.68
C GLY A 538 10.65 11.56 -3.28
N ILE A 539 9.39 11.94 -3.00
CA ILE A 539 8.71 13.16 -3.46
C ILE A 539 8.02 13.91 -2.33
#